data_AF-A0A3L5TVD9-F1
#
_entry.id   AF-A0A3L5TVD9-F1
#
_cell.length_a   1.000
_cell.length_b   1.000
_cell.length_c   1.000
_cell.angle_alpha   90.00
_cell.angle_beta   90.00
_cell.angle_gamma   90.00
#
_symmetry.space_group_name_H-M   'P 1'
#
loop_
_entity.id
_entity.type
_entity.pdbx_description
1 polymer ?
#
loop_
_entity_poly.entity_id
_entity_poly.type
_entity_poly.pdbx_seq_one_letter_code
_entity_poly.pdbx_strand_id
1 'polypeptide(L)'
;LDTPNEDARSVANAALPSAICDNTLEAGWYRVTSYAGERMPTECVYGGMRCGTSMSIWMNGAYPDAGDVKTVQACAAHYDGDCCKHSYDIEVKNCTDYLVYNLVPVSSCYQAYCFGSELACPAGETSDNNRFTPGCRYEPCLAENHLTLDHWERSVSNTEIGNLCDNVLTPGWYRPISAVGNTMPTECPVGGYKCGTSSPIWMNGSYPSSGEITNVAACVGNYNGGCCTSSYDIQVKNCDEFYIYNLQPTSGCYQAYCFGTEIKCPVGETSDNEGFTPGCEFDPCHSSNYGILEGEMKRSSNYTLQSDDVAIEDSRLTTGWYKIDSVTGNDIVNETVGMMQCGTLYPLWMEGSLPDVSDKTVDRKVHSLFLTLQPPHPPSPLQGDHHLHDVYSLFSIYEFDCSSDDEDDKDDKPYIWVIVGMLAVLSTILLAILLVKFFLQRTVSKRAVSFVDVKGKLPTYDEAILQNEKNNGLQMVQTVTPSNPANQFIGSMTSVPPNSTKFGQMKLY
;
A
#
# COMPACT_ATOMS: atom_id res chain seq x y z
N LEU A 1 -18.32 -29.88 -29.48
CA LEU A 1 -18.54 -28.67 -28.65
C LEU A 1 -18.30 -29.09 -27.20
N ASP A 2 -17.55 -28.32 -26.43
CA ASP A 2 -17.48 -28.52 -24.99
C ASP A 2 -18.68 -27.79 -24.38
N THR A 3 -19.47 -28.48 -23.56
CA THR A 3 -20.52 -27.81 -22.80
C THR A 3 -19.93 -27.16 -21.54
N PRO A 4 -20.42 -25.98 -21.12
CA PRO A 4 -20.06 -25.42 -19.82
C PRO A 4 -20.47 -26.39 -18.70
N ASN A 5 -19.63 -26.48 -17.67
CA ASN A 5 -19.74 -27.35 -16.50
C ASN A 5 -21.15 -27.94 -16.20
N GLU A 6 -21.29 -29.25 -16.38
CA GLU A 6 -22.55 -29.99 -16.34
C GLU A 6 -22.85 -30.68 -14.99
N ASP A 7 -22.18 -30.27 -13.91
CA ASP A 7 -22.36 -30.87 -12.59
C ASP A 7 -23.84 -30.91 -12.13
N ALA A 8 -24.63 -29.91 -12.50
CA ALA A 8 -26.06 -29.82 -12.17
C ALA A 8 -26.91 -30.93 -12.82
N ARG A 9 -26.41 -31.60 -13.88
CA ARG A 9 -27.08 -32.69 -14.59
C ARG A 9 -26.93 -34.07 -13.94
N SER A 10 -26.24 -34.14 -12.79
CA SER A 10 -26.13 -35.36 -11.99
C SER A 10 -27.48 -35.95 -11.61
N VAL A 11 -27.62 -37.27 -11.70
CA VAL A 11 -28.84 -37.96 -11.22
C VAL A 11 -29.10 -37.75 -9.74
N ALA A 12 -28.09 -37.34 -8.97
CA ALA A 12 -28.23 -37.06 -7.55
C ALA A 12 -28.80 -35.66 -7.27
N ASN A 13 -28.67 -34.71 -8.21
CA ASN A 13 -29.19 -33.36 -8.07
C ASN A 13 -30.71 -33.33 -8.30
N ALA A 14 -31.45 -32.66 -7.42
CA ALA A 14 -32.86 -32.38 -7.62
C ALA A 14 -33.06 -31.24 -8.63
N ALA A 15 -34.28 -31.07 -9.17
CA ALA A 15 -34.57 -29.89 -9.99
C ALA A 15 -34.41 -28.59 -9.21
N LEU A 16 -33.82 -27.61 -9.88
CA LEU A 16 -33.64 -26.25 -9.39
C LEU A 16 -34.88 -25.40 -9.73
N PRO A 17 -35.07 -24.24 -9.07
CA PRO A 17 -36.14 -23.30 -9.41
C PRO A 17 -36.16 -22.90 -10.91
N SER A 18 -34.98 -22.86 -11.52
CA SER A 18 -34.77 -22.79 -12.97
C SER A 18 -34.29 -24.14 -13.48
N ALA A 19 -35.24 -24.98 -13.91
CA ALA A 19 -34.94 -26.31 -14.43
C ALA A 19 -34.05 -26.24 -15.68
N ILE A 20 -33.10 -27.17 -15.79
CA ILE A 20 -32.30 -27.35 -17.00
C ILE A 20 -33.23 -27.75 -18.15
N CYS A 21 -33.00 -27.14 -19.31
CA CYS A 21 -33.91 -27.14 -20.44
C CYS A 21 -33.13 -27.27 -21.75
N ASP A 22 -33.18 -28.45 -22.36
CA ASP A 22 -32.42 -28.76 -23.58
C ASP A 22 -33.22 -28.53 -24.87
N ASN A 23 -34.36 -27.83 -24.81
CA ASN A 23 -35.19 -27.61 -26.00
C ASN A 23 -34.53 -26.66 -27.02
N THR A 24 -33.51 -25.93 -26.59
CA THR A 24 -32.67 -25.04 -27.40
C THR A 24 -31.28 -25.61 -27.65
N LEU A 25 -31.00 -26.84 -27.18
CA LEU A 25 -29.76 -27.54 -27.46
C LEU A 25 -29.61 -27.74 -28.97
N GLU A 26 -28.47 -27.33 -29.52
CA GLU A 26 -28.17 -27.57 -30.93
C GLU A 26 -27.93 -29.07 -31.18
N ALA A 27 -28.37 -29.60 -32.31
CA ALA A 27 -28.10 -30.99 -32.62
C ALA A 27 -26.60 -31.17 -32.93
N GLY A 28 -25.96 -32.18 -32.36
CA GLY A 28 -24.55 -32.48 -32.68
C GLY A 28 -23.81 -33.29 -31.63
N TRP A 29 -22.50 -33.43 -31.85
CA TRP A 29 -21.62 -34.20 -30.98
C TRP A 29 -21.07 -33.37 -29.81
N TYR A 30 -21.39 -33.84 -28.60
CA TYR A 30 -20.99 -33.25 -27.33
C TYR A 30 -20.06 -34.18 -26.56
N ARG A 31 -19.01 -33.59 -25.97
CA ARG A 31 -18.25 -34.21 -24.90
C ARG A 31 -18.71 -33.57 -23.60
N VAL A 32 -19.09 -34.39 -22.63
CA VAL A 32 -19.48 -33.91 -21.32
C VAL A 32 -18.23 -33.81 -20.45
N THR A 33 -18.06 -32.67 -19.80
CA THR A 33 -17.03 -32.44 -18.77
C THR A 33 -17.73 -32.06 -17.48
N SER A 34 -17.68 -32.95 -16.49
CA SER A 34 -18.41 -32.82 -15.23
C SER A 34 -17.69 -33.58 -14.13
N TYR A 35 -17.49 -32.93 -12.98
CA TYR A 35 -16.97 -33.59 -11.78
C TYR A 35 -18.04 -34.47 -11.12
N ALA A 36 -19.32 -34.21 -11.44
CA ALA A 36 -20.40 -35.11 -11.07
C ALA A 36 -20.43 -36.44 -11.86
N GLY A 37 -19.64 -36.51 -12.93
CA GLY A 37 -19.50 -37.65 -13.83
C GLY A 37 -19.98 -37.37 -15.25
N GLU A 38 -19.31 -37.97 -16.23
CA GLU A 38 -19.50 -37.67 -17.67
C GLU A 38 -20.49 -38.61 -18.38
N ARG A 39 -21.01 -39.61 -17.65
CA ARG A 39 -21.75 -40.73 -18.22
C ARG A 39 -23.26 -40.55 -18.07
N MET A 40 -24.02 -40.69 -19.16
CA MET A 40 -25.48 -40.71 -19.11
C MET A 40 -25.99 -42.00 -18.45
N PRO A 41 -26.84 -41.94 -17.41
CA PRO A 41 -27.34 -43.14 -16.74
C PRO A 41 -27.98 -44.13 -17.71
N THR A 42 -27.66 -45.43 -17.56
CA THR A 42 -28.21 -46.53 -18.39
C THR A 42 -29.45 -47.18 -17.80
N GLU A 43 -29.91 -46.65 -16.68
CA GLU A 43 -31.08 -47.11 -15.95
C GLU A 43 -32.05 -45.96 -15.78
N CYS A 44 -33.33 -46.28 -15.68
CA CYS A 44 -34.38 -45.28 -15.50
C CYS A 44 -34.13 -44.45 -14.24
N VAL A 45 -34.01 -43.14 -14.44
CA VAL A 45 -33.86 -42.17 -13.34
C VAL A 45 -35.25 -41.87 -12.78
N TYR A 46 -35.74 -42.78 -11.95
CA TYR A 46 -37.05 -42.69 -11.32
C TYR A 46 -36.99 -42.05 -9.92
N GLY A 47 -38.09 -41.45 -9.46
CA GLY A 47 -38.22 -40.96 -8.08
C GLY A 47 -38.21 -39.44 -7.88
N GLY A 48 -38.62 -38.66 -8.89
CA GLY A 48 -38.82 -37.21 -8.78
C GLY A 48 -38.01 -36.39 -9.80
N MET A 49 -37.97 -35.07 -9.61
CA MET A 49 -37.24 -34.15 -10.48
C MET A 49 -35.72 -34.28 -10.23
N ARG A 50 -34.98 -34.92 -11.15
CA ARG A 50 -33.53 -35.19 -11.04
C ARG A 50 -32.76 -34.53 -12.20
N CYS A 51 -31.43 -34.57 -12.15
CA CYS A 51 -30.57 -34.01 -13.21
C CYS A 51 -30.85 -32.52 -13.46
N GLY A 52 -31.26 -31.79 -12.43
CA GLY A 52 -31.65 -30.39 -12.54
C GLY A 52 -32.93 -30.13 -13.35
N THR A 53 -33.70 -31.15 -13.73
CA THR A 53 -34.90 -31.02 -14.58
C THR A 53 -36.12 -31.80 -14.05
N SER A 54 -37.30 -31.58 -14.64
CA SER A 54 -38.54 -32.26 -14.22
C SER A 54 -38.73 -33.63 -14.88
N MET A 55 -38.20 -33.83 -16.09
CA MET A 55 -38.23 -35.08 -16.84
C MET A 55 -36.82 -35.46 -17.27
N SER A 56 -36.18 -36.26 -16.42
CA SER A 56 -34.81 -36.75 -16.60
C SER A 56 -34.70 -37.63 -17.84
N ILE A 57 -33.81 -37.29 -18.77
CA ILE A 57 -33.51 -38.13 -19.93
C ILE A 57 -32.31 -39.03 -19.62
N TRP A 58 -32.52 -40.33 -19.75
CA TRP A 58 -31.52 -41.39 -19.52
C TRP A 58 -31.34 -42.25 -20.77
N MET A 59 -30.24 -43.00 -20.85
CA MET A 59 -29.90 -43.83 -22.01
C MET A 59 -30.50 -45.23 -21.88
N ASN A 60 -31.47 -45.58 -22.72
CA ASN A 60 -32.06 -46.92 -22.75
C ASN A 60 -31.21 -47.86 -23.61
N GLY A 61 -30.16 -48.41 -23.00
CA GLY A 61 -29.29 -49.39 -23.63
C GLY A 61 -27.90 -49.44 -22.98
N ALA A 62 -27.08 -50.36 -23.44
CA ALA A 62 -25.67 -50.43 -23.05
C ALA A 62 -24.80 -49.48 -23.87
N TYR A 63 -23.72 -48.98 -23.26
CA TYR A 63 -22.67 -48.22 -23.96
C TYR A 63 -22.05 -49.00 -25.13
N PRO A 64 -21.50 -48.30 -26.13
CA PRO A 64 -20.66 -48.92 -27.16
C PRO A 64 -19.33 -49.44 -26.60
N ASP A 65 -18.81 -50.48 -27.24
CA ASP A 65 -17.45 -50.95 -27.03
C ASP A 65 -16.42 -49.91 -27.50
N ALA A 66 -15.18 -50.04 -27.03
CA ALA A 66 -14.11 -49.10 -27.33
C ALA A 66 -13.90 -48.93 -28.85
N GLY A 67 -14.03 -47.71 -29.35
CA GLY A 67 -13.89 -47.35 -30.76
C GLY A 67 -15.22 -47.33 -31.54
N ASP A 68 -16.28 -47.94 -31.02
CA ASP A 68 -17.55 -48.09 -31.72
C ASP A 68 -18.49 -46.89 -31.52
N VAL A 69 -19.40 -46.77 -32.48
CA VAL A 69 -20.56 -45.87 -32.44
C VAL A 69 -21.82 -46.72 -32.34
N LYS A 70 -22.75 -46.34 -31.46
CA LYS A 70 -24.01 -47.05 -31.26
C LYS A 70 -25.17 -46.08 -31.21
N THR A 71 -26.20 -46.36 -32.00
CA THR A 71 -27.51 -45.69 -31.90
C THR A 71 -28.29 -46.30 -30.74
N VAL A 72 -28.82 -45.46 -29.86
CA VAL A 72 -29.59 -45.84 -28.68
C VAL A 72 -30.77 -44.87 -28.50
N GLN A 73 -31.80 -45.32 -27.79
CA GLN A 73 -32.92 -44.46 -27.41
C GLN A 73 -32.58 -43.75 -26.10
N ALA A 74 -32.65 -42.42 -26.11
CA ALA A 74 -32.65 -41.60 -24.89
C ALA A 74 -34.10 -41.39 -24.45
N CYS A 75 -34.45 -41.87 -23.26
CA CYS A 75 -35.81 -41.92 -22.73
C CYS A 75 -36.03 -40.85 -21.67
N ALA A 76 -37.09 -40.04 -21.82
CA ALA A 76 -37.54 -39.09 -20.81
C ALA A 76 -38.42 -39.81 -19.77
N ALA A 77 -37.94 -39.89 -18.53
CA ALA A 77 -38.70 -40.42 -17.41
C ALA A 77 -39.71 -39.39 -16.91
N HIS A 78 -40.97 -39.80 -16.80
CA HIS A 78 -42.07 -38.96 -16.35
C HIS A 78 -42.41 -39.25 -14.87
N TYR A 79 -42.96 -38.24 -14.17
CA TYR A 79 -43.28 -38.33 -12.74
C TYR A 79 -44.40 -39.32 -12.40
N ASP A 80 -45.14 -39.82 -13.40
CA ASP A 80 -46.26 -40.76 -13.25
C ASP A 80 -45.84 -42.24 -13.21
N GLY A 81 -44.54 -42.53 -13.35
CA GLY A 81 -44.03 -43.92 -13.41
C GLY A 81 -43.57 -44.36 -14.79
N ASP A 82 -43.88 -43.61 -15.85
CA ASP A 82 -43.47 -43.97 -17.21
C ASP A 82 -41.99 -43.58 -17.46
N CYS A 83 -41.12 -44.58 -17.48
CA CYS A 83 -39.68 -44.40 -17.66
C CYS A 83 -39.27 -43.96 -19.07
N CYS A 84 -40.15 -44.04 -20.07
CA CYS A 84 -39.81 -43.66 -21.45
C CYS A 84 -41.03 -43.03 -22.13
N LYS A 85 -41.61 -42.01 -21.51
CA LYS A 85 -42.80 -41.32 -22.01
C LYS A 85 -42.57 -40.66 -23.37
N HIS A 86 -41.37 -40.10 -23.51
CA HIS A 86 -40.83 -39.58 -24.76
C HIS A 86 -39.47 -40.20 -24.99
N SER A 87 -39.10 -40.36 -26.26
CA SER A 87 -37.79 -40.87 -26.61
C SER A 87 -37.19 -40.15 -27.81
N TYR A 88 -35.86 -40.17 -27.84
CA TYR A 88 -35.05 -39.54 -28.88
C TYR A 88 -33.99 -40.54 -29.32
N ASP A 89 -33.83 -40.73 -30.63
CA ASP A 89 -32.70 -41.49 -31.15
C ASP A 89 -31.44 -40.62 -31.06
N ILE A 90 -30.45 -41.12 -30.33
CA ILE A 90 -29.12 -40.50 -30.20
C ILE A 90 -28.05 -41.49 -30.62
N GLU A 91 -26.86 -40.98 -30.92
CA GLU A 91 -25.68 -41.81 -31.14
C GLU A 91 -24.66 -41.58 -30.03
N VAL A 92 -24.03 -42.64 -29.57
CA VAL A 92 -22.95 -42.57 -28.58
C VAL A 92 -21.72 -43.18 -29.21
N LYS A 93 -20.57 -42.53 -29.05
CA LYS A 93 -19.26 -43.07 -29.47
C LYS A 93 -18.34 -43.19 -28.26
N ASN A 94 -17.71 -44.35 -28.13
CA ASN A 94 -16.67 -44.59 -27.13
C ASN A 94 -15.31 -44.31 -27.75
N CYS A 95 -14.69 -43.19 -27.37
CA CYS A 95 -13.37 -42.77 -27.84
C CYS A 95 -12.23 -43.45 -27.07
N THR A 96 -12.52 -44.49 -26.28
CA THR A 96 -11.65 -45.24 -25.36
C THR A 96 -11.48 -44.58 -23.99
N ASP A 97 -11.10 -43.30 -23.95
CA ASP A 97 -10.87 -42.52 -22.74
C ASP A 97 -12.10 -41.71 -22.30
N TYR A 98 -12.91 -41.25 -23.25
CA TYR A 98 -14.18 -40.56 -22.99
C TYR A 98 -15.29 -41.01 -23.94
N LEU A 99 -16.52 -40.61 -23.63
CA LEU A 99 -17.69 -40.79 -24.50
C LEU A 99 -18.07 -39.46 -25.14
N VAL A 100 -18.56 -39.51 -26.38
CA VAL A 100 -19.26 -38.38 -27.00
C VAL A 100 -20.66 -38.80 -27.42
N TYR A 101 -21.57 -37.83 -27.33
CA TYR A 101 -23.00 -38.03 -27.52
C TYR A 101 -23.46 -37.14 -28.67
N ASN A 102 -24.05 -37.72 -29.71
CA ASN A 102 -24.77 -37.00 -30.76
C ASN A 102 -26.19 -36.72 -30.25
N LEU A 103 -26.38 -35.57 -29.61
CA LEU A 103 -27.63 -35.18 -28.96
C LEU A 103 -28.51 -34.40 -29.93
N VAL A 104 -29.81 -34.38 -29.65
CA VAL A 104 -30.83 -33.65 -30.42
C VAL A 104 -31.64 -32.73 -29.50
N PRO A 105 -32.21 -31.62 -30.01
CA PRO A 105 -33.09 -30.78 -29.21
C PRO A 105 -34.31 -31.58 -28.73
N VAL A 106 -34.67 -31.39 -27.47
CA VAL A 106 -35.85 -32.04 -26.86
C VAL A 106 -37.13 -31.25 -27.13
N SER A 107 -38.28 -31.91 -27.05
CA SER A 107 -39.57 -31.33 -27.43
C SER A 107 -40.18 -30.38 -26.38
N SER A 108 -39.63 -30.33 -25.17
CA SER A 108 -40.17 -29.58 -24.03
C SER A 108 -39.08 -29.07 -23.11
N CYS A 109 -39.29 -27.89 -22.53
CA CYS A 109 -38.33 -27.26 -21.61
C CYS A 109 -38.26 -27.91 -20.22
N TYR A 110 -39.13 -28.89 -19.95
CA TYR A 110 -39.11 -29.70 -18.73
C TYR A 110 -38.22 -30.94 -18.86
N GLN A 111 -37.51 -31.11 -19.97
CA GLN A 111 -36.68 -32.26 -20.28
C GLN A 111 -35.21 -31.85 -20.43
N ALA A 112 -34.32 -32.67 -19.89
CA ALA A 112 -32.88 -32.52 -20.06
C ALA A 112 -32.14 -33.85 -19.97
N TYR A 113 -31.04 -33.96 -20.71
CA TYR A 113 -30.12 -35.09 -20.66
C TYR A 113 -29.37 -35.14 -19.33
N CYS A 114 -29.44 -36.29 -18.65
CA CYS A 114 -28.71 -36.55 -17.42
C CYS A 114 -27.27 -36.96 -17.68
N PHE A 115 -26.35 -36.53 -16.82
CA PHE A 115 -24.96 -37.00 -16.83
C PHE A 115 -24.42 -37.04 -15.41
N GLY A 116 -23.76 -38.14 -15.06
CA GLY A 116 -23.12 -38.29 -13.77
C GLY A 116 -24.07 -38.72 -12.64
N SER A 117 -23.47 -39.10 -11.52
CA SER A 117 -24.14 -39.62 -10.32
C SER A 117 -23.64 -39.02 -9.02
N GLU A 118 -22.59 -38.20 -9.07
CA GLU A 118 -21.97 -37.66 -7.86
C GLU A 118 -22.61 -36.33 -7.46
N LEU A 119 -22.50 -35.99 -6.18
CA LEU A 119 -22.97 -34.72 -5.60
C LEU A 119 -21.79 -33.84 -5.23
N ALA A 120 -21.99 -32.53 -5.26
CA ALA A 120 -21.07 -31.62 -4.61
C ALA A 120 -20.97 -31.96 -3.11
N CYS A 121 -19.77 -31.88 -2.55
CA CYS A 121 -19.57 -32.10 -1.13
C CYS A 121 -20.32 -31.05 -0.31
N PRO A 122 -20.76 -31.39 0.92
CA PRO A 122 -21.34 -30.43 1.84
C PRO A 122 -20.45 -29.19 2.06
N ALA A 123 -21.05 -28.12 2.60
CA ALA A 123 -20.29 -26.96 3.06
C ALA A 123 -19.22 -27.41 4.08
N GLY A 124 -17.98 -26.92 3.95
CA GLY A 124 -16.87 -27.34 4.79
C GLY A 124 -16.25 -28.70 4.46
N GLU A 125 -16.63 -29.35 3.37
CA GLU A 125 -15.97 -30.58 2.92
C GLU A 125 -15.34 -30.42 1.54
N THR A 126 -14.26 -31.18 1.30
CA THR A 126 -13.58 -31.30 0.00
C THR A 126 -13.37 -32.78 -0.35
N SER A 127 -13.01 -33.03 -1.61
CA SER A 127 -12.58 -34.34 -2.09
C SER A 127 -11.54 -34.17 -3.18
N ASP A 128 -10.80 -35.26 -3.47
CA ASP A 128 -9.82 -35.28 -4.55
C ASP A 128 -10.50 -35.18 -5.95
N ASN A 129 -11.83 -35.38 -6.01
CA ASN A 129 -12.66 -35.17 -7.20
C ASN A 129 -13.26 -33.75 -7.22
N ASN A 130 -12.43 -32.73 -6.99
CA ASN A 130 -12.80 -31.32 -7.06
C ASN A 130 -14.08 -30.97 -6.26
N ARG A 131 -14.18 -31.44 -5.00
CA ARG A 131 -15.35 -31.23 -4.14
C ARG A 131 -16.62 -31.97 -4.61
N PHE A 132 -16.49 -33.13 -5.23
CA PHE A 132 -17.61 -34.05 -5.51
C PHE A 132 -17.43 -35.40 -4.83
N THR A 133 -18.53 -36.11 -4.58
CA THR A 133 -18.49 -37.48 -4.08
C THR A 133 -17.82 -38.42 -5.10
N PRO A 134 -17.36 -39.60 -4.66
CA PRO A 134 -17.18 -40.02 -3.27
C PRO A 134 -15.94 -39.36 -2.63
N GLY A 135 -15.79 -39.54 -1.31
CA GLY A 135 -14.58 -39.10 -0.60
C GLY A 135 -14.63 -37.66 -0.09
N CYS A 136 -15.82 -37.09 0.04
CA CYS A 136 -16.01 -35.87 0.80
C CYS A 136 -15.52 -36.07 2.24
N ARG A 137 -14.67 -35.15 2.69
CA ARG A 137 -14.09 -35.14 4.02
C ARG A 137 -13.98 -33.70 4.50
N TYR A 138 -14.12 -33.52 5.81
CA TYR A 138 -13.92 -32.24 6.46
C TYR A 138 -12.55 -31.65 6.11
N GLU A 139 -12.54 -30.42 5.62
CA GLU A 139 -11.33 -29.72 5.19
C GLU A 139 -11.15 -28.41 5.97
N PRO A 140 -10.30 -28.38 7.01
CA PRO A 140 -10.15 -27.19 7.85
C PRO A 140 -9.54 -25.98 7.14
N CYS A 141 -8.88 -26.16 5.98
CA CYS A 141 -8.36 -25.06 5.16
C CYS A 141 -9.46 -24.23 4.48
N LEU A 142 -10.69 -24.73 4.38
CA LEU A 142 -11.82 -23.96 3.86
C LEU A 142 -12.19 -22.84 4.84
N ALA A 143 -12.48 -21.64 4.31
CA ALA A 143 -12.77 -20.44 5.11
C ALA A 143 -13.93 -20.62 6.08
N GLU A 144 -14.94 -21.42 5.71
CA GLU A 144 -16.08 -21.74 6.58
C GLU A 144 -15.74 -22.62 7.80
N ASN A 145 -14.54 -23.21 7.84
CA ASN A 145 -14.15 -24.22 8.83
C ASN A 145 -13.10 -23.75 9.85
N HIS A 146 -12.64 -22.51 9.75
CA HIS A 146 -11.71 -21.94 10.71
C HIS A 146 -12.09 -20.51 11.08
N LEU A 147 -11.66 -20.08 12.26
CA LEU A 147 -11.79 -18.70 12.72
C LEU A 147 -10.51 -17.94 12.41
N THR A 148 -10.59 -16.61 12.32
CA THR A 148 -9.42 -15.76 12.10
C THR A 148 -8.93 -15.15 13.41
N LEU A 149 -7.62 -15.04 13.57
CA LEU A 149 -6.97 -14.27 14.65
C LEU A 149 -6.28 -13.06 14.03
N ASP A 150 -6.79 -11.88 14.30
CA ASP A 150 -6.28 -10.62 13.75
C ASP A 150 -5.91 -9.67 14.89
N HIS A 151 -4.78 -9.95 15.54
CA HIS A 151 -4.30 -9.21 16.70
C HIS A 151 -2.80 -9.02 16.60
N TRP A 152 -2.36 -7.80 16.27
CA TRP A 152 -0.96 -7.45 16.15
C TRP A 152 -0.19 -7.65 17.46
N GLU A 153 -0.87 -7.57 18.60
CA GLU A 153 -0.27 -7.72 19.92
C GLU A 153 0.40 -9.09 20.09
N ARG A 154 0.01 -10.09 19.29
CA ARG A 154 0.54 -11.46 19.29
C ARG A 154 1.97 -11.58 18.75
N SER A 155 2.53 -10.52 18.17
CA SER A 155 3.91 -10.48 17.70
C SER A 155 4.91 -10.78 18.81
N VAL A 156 5.92 -11.61 18.53
CA VAL A 156 7.03 -11.82 19.48
C VAL A 156 7.83 -10.56 19.76
N SER A 157 7.72 -9.55 18.90
CA SER A 157 8.42 -8.29 19.10
C SER A 157 7.60 -7.29 19.91
N ASN A 158 6.32 -7.58 20.20
CA ASN A 158 5.53 -6.79 21.14
C ASN A 158 5.96 -7.07 22.58
N THR A 159 6.63 -6.09 23.20
CA THR A 159 7.08 -6.15 24.61
C THR A 159 6.15 -5.42 25.57
N GLU A 160 5.05 -4.85 25.09
CA GLU A 160 4.07 -4.19 25.94
C GLU A 160 3.20 -5.22 26.68
N ILE A 161 2.79 -4.88 27.91
CA ILE A 161 1.82 -5.69 28.64
C ILE A 161 0.43 -5.32 28.12
N GLY A 162 -0.03 -6.04 27.10
CA GLY A 162 -1.44 -6.15 26.76
C GLY A 162 -2.12 -7.17 27.68
N ASN A 163 -3.43 -7.07 27.90
CA ASN A 163 -4.19 -8.16 28.53
C ASN A 163 -4.62 -9.18 27.46
N LEU A 164 -3.70 -9.63 26.60
CA LEU A 164 -4.05 -10.63 25.60
C LEU A 164 -4.23 -11.99 26.29
N CYS A 165 -5.38 -12.59 26.04
CA CYS A 165 -5.98 -13.56 26.95
C CYS A 165 -6.71 -14.64 26.16
N ASP A 166 -6.05 -15.79 25.99
CA ASP A 166 -6.57 -16.87 25.14
C ASP A 166 -7.35 -17.95 25.93
N ASN A 167 -7.69 -17.68 27.19
CA ASN A 167 -8.52 -18.59 27.99
C ASN A 167 -10.00 -18.57 27.56
N VAL A 168 -10.39 -17.60 26.73
CA VAL A 168 -11.74 -17.47 26.14
C VAL A 168 -11.85 -18.08 24.75
N LEU A 169 -10.76 -18.59 24.18
CA LEU A 169 -10.81 -19.24 22.87
C LEU A 169 -11.71 -20.48 22.91
N THR A 170 -12.48 -20.69 21.86
CA THR A 170 -13.17 -21.97 21.66
C THR A 170 -12.23 -22.98 21.01
N PRO A 171 -12.26 -24.27 21.38
CA PRO A 171 -11.48 -25.28 20.68
C PRO A 171 -11.80 -25.30 19.17
N GLY A 172 -10.78 -25.34 18.31
CA GLY A 172 -10.97 -25.40 16.87
C GLY A 172 -9.81 -24.86 16.04
N TRP A 173 -10.00 -24.82 14.72
CA TRP A 173 -9.01 -24.31 13.77
C TRP A 173 -9.03 -22.79 13.69
N TYR A 174 -7.84 -22.19 13.77
CA TYR A 174 -7.62 -20.76 13.66
C TYR A 174 -6.57 -20.43 12.59
N ARG A 175 -6.83 -19.38 11.82
CA ARG A 175 -5.90 -18.76 10.88
C ARG A 175 -5.48 -17.38 11.39
N PRO A 176 -4.21 -17.18 11.78
CA PRO A 176 -3.66 -15.85 12.01
C PRO A 176 -3.62 -15.06 10.69
N ILE A 177 -4.07 -13.81 10.71
CA ILE A 177 -4.13 -12.95 9.51
C ILE A 177 -3.58 -11.54 9.71
N SER A 178 -2.85 -11.29 10.81
CA SER A 178 -2.35 -9.96 11.15
C SER A 178 -1.11 -9.55 10.35
N ALA A 179 -0.96 -8.25 10.11
CA ALA A 179 0.23 -7.65 9.47
C ALA A 179 1.56 -7.94 10.18
N VAL A 180 1.53 -8.41 11.44
CA VAL A 180 2.76 -8.79 12.16
C VAL A 180 3.36 -10.13 11.74
N GLY A 181 2.67 -10.87 10.87
CA GLY A 181 3.04 -12.20 10.41
C GLY A 181 2.10 -13.28 10.93
N ASN A 182 1.96 -14.36 10.15
CA ASN A 182 0.88 -15.34 10.32
C ASN A 182 1.33 -16.70 10.88
N THR A 183 2.58 -16.78 11.32
CA THR A 183 3.21 -18.02 11.78
C THR A 183 3.55 -17.93 13.26
N MET A 184 3.25 -18.99 14.01
CA MET A 184 3.70 -19.17 15.39
C MET A 184 5.23 -19.32 15.43
N PRO A 185 5.95 -18.60 16.30
CA PRO A 185 7.40 -18.76 16.41
C PRO A 185 7.77 -20.20 16.82
N THR A 186 8.79 -20.77 16.18
CA THR A 186 9.36 -22.09 16.53
C THR A 186 10.50 -22.01 17.54
N GLU A 187 10.87 -20.79 17.92
CA GLU A 187 11.89 -20.51 18.92
C GLU A 187 11.24 -19.86 20.14
N CYS A 188 11.78 -20.18 21.30
CA CYS A 188 11.32 -19.62 22.56
C CYS A 188 11.50 -18.09 22.58
N PRO A 189 10.42 -17.30 22.73
CA PRO A 189 10.52 -15.86 22.83
C PRO A 189 11.02 -15.48 24.22
N VAL A 190 12.31 -15.15 24.31
CA VAL A 190 13.00 -14.76 25.55
C VAL A 190 13.15 -13.24 25.69
N GLY A 191 13.35 -12.76 26.92
CA GLY A 191 13.68 -11.37 27.21
C GLY A 191 12.47 -10.49 27.54
N GLY A 192 11.82 -10.75 28.68
CA GLY A 192 10.70 -9.95 29.18
C GLY A 192 9.34 -10.38 28.61
N TYR A 193 8.37 -9.45 28.62
CA TYR A 193 7.05 -9.66 28.03
C TYR A 193 7.14 -9.82 26.52
N LYS A 194 6.29 -10.69 25.97
CA LYS A 194 6.27 -11.05 24.55
C LYS A 194 4.83 -11.36 24.14
N CYS A 195 4.47 -11.10 22.89
CA CYS A 195 3.15 -11.44 22.35
C CYS A 195 2.01 -10.83 23.17
N GLY A 196 2.25 -9.63 23.74
CA GLY A 196 1.28 -8.92 24.54
C GLY A 196 0.91 -9.65 25.84
N THR A 197 1.79 -10.49 26.38
CA THR A 197 1.51 -11.27 27.60
C THR A 197 2.77 -11.58 28.42
N SER A 198 2.57 -12.14 29.62
CA SER A 198 3.67 -12.56 30.52
C SER A 198 4.04 -14.04 30.39
N SER A 199 3.18 -14.84 29.77
CA SER A 199 3.41 -16.26 29.48
C SER A 199 3.16 -16.54 27.99
N PRO A 200 4.08 -16.10 27.11
CA PRO A 200 3.95 -16.29 25.67
C PRO A 200 3.95 -17.78 25.32
N ILE A 201 3.08 -18.20 24.40
CA ILE A 201 3.01 -19.58 23.93
C ILE A 201 3.58 -19.65 22.52
N TRP A 202 4.58 -20.51 22.32
CA TRP A 202 5.30 -20.72 21.07
C TRP A 202 5.29 -22.19 20.67
N MET A 203 5.59 -22.49 19.40
CA MET A 203 5.53 -23.85 18.86
C MET A 203 6.86 -24.59 19.06
N ASN A 204 6.86 -25.65 19.86
CA ASN A 204 8.04 -26.51 20.00
C ASN A 204 7.99 -27.65 18.97
N GLY A 205 8.46 -27.36 17.76
CA GLY A 205 8.45 -28.31 16.65
C GLY A 205 8.74 -27.63 15.30
N SER A 206 8.57 -28.39 14.22
CA SER A 206 8.70 -27.91 12.86
C SER A 206 7.34 -27.76 12.18
N TYR A 207 7.29 -26.89 11.17
CA TYR A 207 6.11 -26.74 10.33
C TYR A 207 5.85 -27.97 9.45
N PRO A 208 4.58 -28.35 9.22
CA PRO A 208 4.21 -29.42 8.29
C PRO A 208 4.51 -29.06 6.83
N SER A 209 4.73 -30.10 6.02
CA SER A 209 4.77 -29.97 4.56
C SER A 209 3.39 -29.63 4.00
N SER A 210 3.34 -29.15 2.76
CA SER A 210 2.11 -28.86 2.01
C SER A 210 1.07 -29.98 2.14
N GLY A 211 -0.17 -29.61 2.52
CA GLY A 211 -1.30 -30.53 2.76
C GLY A 211 -1.27 -31.35 4.05
N GLU A 212 -0.14 -31.42 4.76
CA GLU A 212 0.02 -32.28 5.95
C GLU A 212 -0.49 -31.62 7.24
N ILE A 213 -0.90 -32.47 8.19
CA ILE A 213 -1.21 -32.11 9.58
C ILE A 213 -0.16 -32.70 10.49
N THR A 214 0.43 -31.89 11.37
CA THR A 214 1.38 -32.33 12.40
C THR A 214 0.87 -31.99 13.80
N ASN A 215 1.01 -32.93 14.73
CA ASN A 215 0.78 -32.67 16.15
C ASN A 215 2.06 -32.10 16.76
N VAL A 216 1.96 -30.97 17.45
CA VAL A 216 3.10 -30.27 18.06
C VAL A 216 2.75 -29.79 19.46
N ALA A 217 3.76 -29.63 20.31
CA ALA A 217 3.58 -29.04 21.62
C ALA A 217 3.68 -27.50 21.51
N ALA A 218 2.64 -26.78 21.90
CA ALA A 218 2.67 -25.35 22.11
C ALA A 218 3.17 -25.06 23.54
N CYS A 219 4.44 -24.68 23.67
CA CYS A 219 5.12 -24.49 24.94
C CYS A 219 4.81 -23.12 25.56
N VAL A 220 4.48 -23.12 26.85
CA VAL A 220 4.22 -21.92 27.64
C VAL A 220 5.55 -21.40 28.21
N GLY A 221 6.00 -20.28 27.67
CA GLY A 221 7.13 -19.51 28.16
C GLY A 221 6.79 -18.68 29.40
N ASN A 222 7.77 -17.93 29.89
CA ASN A 222 7.66 -17.05 31.03
C ASN A 222 8.54 -15.80 30.79
N TYR A 223 8.02 -14.62 31.11
CA TYR A 223 8.73 -13.35 30.98
C TYR A 223 10.11 -13.31 31.68
N ASN A 224 10.31 -14.14 32.71
CA ASN A 224 11.60 -14.32 33.41
C ASN A 224 12.60 -15.25 32.69
N GLY A 225 12.31 -15.68 31.45
CA GLY A 225 13.23 -16.48 30.63
C GLY A 225 13.03 -18.00 30.69
N GLY A 226 11.95 -18.49 31.29
CA GLY A 226 11.56 -19.91 31.21
C GLY A 226 10.91 -20.22 29.87
N CYS A 227 11.29 -21.30 29.20
CA CYS A 227 10.82 -21.56 27.83
C CYS A 227 9.66 -22.55 27.69
N CYS A 228 9.53 -23.54 28.56
CA CYS A 228 8.41 -24.49 28.47
C CYS A 228 8.07 -24.98 29.88
N THR A 229 7.32 -24.17 30.62
CA THR A 229 6.89 -24.50 31.99
C THR A 229 5.70 -25.46 31.99
N SER A 230 4.89 -25.41 30.94
CA SER A 230 3.83 -26.34 30.58
C SER A 230 3.64 -26.30 29.07
N SER A 231 2.78 -27.16 28.51
CA SER A 231 2.47 -27.15 27.08
C SER A 231 1.02 -27.52 26.81
N TYR A 232 0.54 -27.15 25.62
CA TYR A 232 -0.71 -27.60 25.04
C TYR A 232 -0.41 -28.45 23.80
N ASP A 233 -1.04 -29.60 23.68
CA ASP A 233 -0.98 -30.35 22.43
C ASP A 233 -1.89 -29.66 21.41
N ILE A 234 -1.31 -29.24 20.29
CA ILE A 234 -2.03 -28.58 19.19
C ILE A 234 -1.76 -29.33 17.88
N GLN A 235 -2.57 -29.04 16.87
CA GLN A 235 -2.33 -29.50 15.51
C GLN A 235 -2.06 -28.32 14.61
N VAL A 236 -1.15 -28.46 13.66
CA VAL A 236 -0.87 -27.46 12.63
C VAL A 236 -1.09 -28.10 11.28
N LYS A 237 -1.80 -27.43 10.39
CA LYS A 237 -1.99 -27.85 8.99
C LYS A 237 -1.37 -26.82 8.06
N ASN A 238 -0.67 -27.28 7.03
CA ASN A 238 -0.25 -26.45 5.91
C ASN A 238 -1.33 -26.49 4.81
N CYS A 239 -1.96 -25.35 4.56
CA CYS A 239 -2.96 -25.15 3.50
C CYS A 239 -2.32 -24.61 2.21
N ASP A 240 -1.03 -24.88 2.02
CA ASP A 240 -0.16 -24.42 0.93
C ASP A 240 0.20 -22.94 1.02
N GLU A 241 -0.80 -22.06 1.02
CA GLU A 241 -0.61 -20.61 1.07
C GLU A 241 -0.53 -20.06 2.50
N PHE A 242 -1.05 -20.80 3.48
CA PHE A 242 -1.10 -20.39 4.88
C PHE A 242 -1.13 -21.58 5.81
N TYR A 243 -0.86 -21.34 7.09
CA TYR A 243 -1.00 -22.32 8.15
C TYR A 243 -2.26 -22.06 8.98
N ILE A 244 -2.87 -23.14 9.44
CA ILE A 244 -3.94 -23.09 10.44
C ILE A 244 -3.58 -23.95 11.64
N TYR A 245 -4.10 -23.55 12.79
CA TYR A 245 -3.72 -24.11 14.09
C TYR A 245 -4.98 -24.56 14.81
N ASN A 246 -5.06 -25.84 15.17
CA ASN A 246 -6.12 -26.36 16.02
C ASN A 246 -5.77 -26.03 17.48
N LEU A 247 -6.33 -24.93 17.97
CA LEU A 247 -6.02 -24.34 19.27
C LEU A 247 -7.08 -24.70 20.30
N GLN A 248 -6.70 -24.56 21.56
CA GLN A 248 -7.57 -24.75 22.72
C GLN A 248 -7.46 -23.58 23.69
N PRO A 249 -8.48 -23.31 24.52
CA PRO A 249 -8.41 -22.27 25.55
C PRO A 249 -7.24 -22.51 26.49
N THR A 250 -6.52 -21.44 26.80
CA THR A 250 -5.41 -21.50 27.76
C THR A 250 -5.94 -21.61 29.19
N SER A 251 -5.12 -22.14 30.09
CA SER A 251 -5.45 -22.34 31.51
C SER A 251 -5.53 -21.04 32.33
N GLY A 252 -5.04 -19.92 31.79
CA GLY A 252 -5.05 -18.63 32.48
C GLY A 252 -4.92 -17.46 31.52
N CYS A 253 -5.45 -16.31 31.95
CA CYS A 253 -5.54 -15.12 31.10
C CYS A 253 -4.20 -14.48 30.74
N TYR A 254 -3.16 -14.72 31.55
CA TYR A 254 -1.80 -14.26 31.25
C TYR A 254 -1.04 -15.18 30.29
N GLN A 255 -1.74 -16.02 29.52
CA GLN A 255 -1.18 -16.90 28.51
C GLN A 255 -1.85 -16.66 27.16
N ALA A 256 -1.04 -16.57 26.11
CA ALA A 256 -1.49 -16.33 24.76
C ALA A 256 -0.60 -16.95 23.69
N TYR A 257 -1.20 -17.45 22.62
CA TYR A 257 -0.51 -17.94 21.43
C TYR A 257 0.11 -16.79 20.64
N CYS A 258 1.43 -16.85 20.49
CA CYS A 258 2.23 -15.91 19.72
C CYS A 258 2.05 -16.16 18.22
N PHE A 259 2.01 -15.08 17.44
CA PHE A 259 2.06 -15.14 15.98
C PHE A 259 2.77 -13.91 15.45
N GLY A 260 3.65 -14.13 14.48
CA GLY A 260 4.37 -13.05 13.82
C GLY A 260 5.56 -12.50 14.59
N THR A 261 6.36 -11.71 13.88
CA THR A 261 7.65 -11.15 14.31
C THR A 261 7.74 -9.66 14.10
N GLU A 262 6.85 -9.06 13.32
CA GLU A 262 7.01 -7.67 12.92
C GLU A 262 6.60 -6.70 14.04
N ILE A 263 7.15 -5.49 13.94
CA ILE A 263 7.01 -4.42 14.93
C ILE A 263 6.19 -3.30 14.31
N LYS A 264 5.39 -2.62 15.13
CA LYS A 264 4.73 -1.39 14.70
C LYS A 264 5.77 -0.36 14.26
N CYS A 265 5.52 0.33 13.16
CA CYS A 265 6.44 1.36 12.71
C CYS A 265 6.67 2.42 13.80
N PRO A 266 7.90 2.96 13.90
CA PRO A 266 8.19 4.08 14.79
C PRO A 266 7.22 5.25 14.58
N VAL A 267 7.05 6.08 15.60
CA VAL A 267 6.21 7.28 15.50
C VAL A 267 6.70 8.16 14.35
N GLY A 268 5.83 8.48 13.41
CA GLY A 268 6.17 9.25 12.22
C GLY A 268 6.58 8.40 11.01
N GLU A 269 6.51 7.08 11.10
CA GLU A 269 6.71 6.19 9.96
C GLU A 269 5.43 5.39 9.67
N THR A 270 5.22 5.05 8.41
CA THR A 270 4.16 4.13 7.96
C THR A 270 4.75 3.10 7.01
N SER A 271 3.99 2.05 6.71
CA SER A 271 4.35 1.05 5.71
C SER A 271 3.11 0.55 4.99
N ASP A 272 3.31 0.01 3.79
CA ASP A 272 2.26 -0.69 3.03
C ASP A 272 1.79 -1.98 3.75
N ASN A 273 2.56 -2.47 4.73
CA ASN A 273 2.19 -3.58 5.62
C ASN A 273 1.42 -3.06 6.85
N GLU A 274 0.38 -2.27 6.61
CA GLU A 274 -0.53 -1.73 7.63
C GLU A 274 0.18 -0.99 8.79
N GLY A 275 1.33 -0.36 8.52
CA GLY A 275 2.10 0.34 9.55
C GLY A 275 2.94 -0.57 10.44
N PHE A 276 3.31 -1.76 9.96
CA PHE A 276 4.28 -2.67 10.59
C PHE A 276 5.51 -2.89 9.71
N THR A 277 6.61 -3.33 10.30
CA THR A 277 7.79 -3.75 9.53
C THR A 277 7.46 -4.94 8.60
N PRO A 278 8.25 -5.17 7.54
CA PRO A 278 9.28 -4.30 6.99
C PRO A 278 8.70 -3.10 6.21
N GLY A 279 9.57 -2.17 5.81
CA GLY A 279 9.18 -1.06 4.94
C GLY A 279 8.59 0.15 5.66
N CYS A 280 8.93 0.34 6.94
CA CYS A 280 8.63 1.60 7.62
C CYS A 280 9.43 2.73 6.96
N GLU A 281 8.72 3.72 6.47
CA GLU A 281 9.27 4.92 5.85
C GLU A 281 8.59 6.15 6.45
N PHE A 282 9.33 7.26 6.49
CA PHE A 282 8.79 8.53 6.97
C PHE A 282 7.54 8.91 6.17
N ASP A 283 6.43 9.13 6.86
CA ASP A 283 5.15 9.49 6.25
C ASP A 283 4.78 10.94 6.59
N PRO A 284 4.88 11.88 5.63
CA PRO A 284 4.40 13.25 5.82
C PRO A 284 2.94 13.36 6.28
N CYS A 285 2.11 12.36 6.02
CA CYS A 285 0.69 12.33 6.39
C CYS A 285 0.47 11.85 7.84
N HIS A 286 1.49 11.31 8.50
CA HIS A 286 1.39 10.98 9.92
C HIS A 286 1.27 12.26 10.75
N SER A 287 0.32 12.29 11.70
CA SER A 287 -0.04 13.51 12.45
C SER A 287 1.08 14.13 13.28
N SER A 288 2.14 13.39 13.56
CA SER A 288 3.35 13.90 14.23
C SER A 288 4.34 14.60 13.30
N ASN A 289 4.16 14.49 11.98
CA ASN A 289 5.18 14.86 10.98
C ASN A 289 4.88 16.14 10.22
N TYR A 290 3.68 16.70 10.39
CA TYR A 290 3.31 17.98 9.81
C TYR A 290 2.88 18.98 10.89
N GLY A 291 3.16 20.26 10.64
CA GLY A 291 2.56 21.37 11.39
C GLY A 291 1.18 21.73 10.84
N ILE A 292 0.33 22.35 11.65
CA ILE A 292 -0.90 22.98 11.14
C ILE A 292 -0.57 24.39 10.69
N LEU A 293 -0.84 24.70 9.42
CA LEU A 293 -0.86 26.06 8.93
C LEU A 293 -2.30 26.56 9.00
N GLU A 294 -2.58 27.41 9.98
CA GLU A 294 -3.93 27.96 10.17
C GLU A 294 -4.34 28.78 8.93
N GLY A 295 -5.46 28.38 8.36
CA GLY A 295 -5.99 28.88 7.11
C GLY A 295 -6.93 30.06 7.33
N GLU A 296 -6.38 31.26 7.51
CA GLU A 296 -7.18 32.49 7.51
C GLU A 296 -7.95 32.66 6.18
N MET A 297 -9.15 33.24 6.21
CA MET A 297 -9.94 33.53 5.00
C MET A 297 -9.16 34.32 3.94
N LYS A 298 -8.18 35.11 4.38
CA LYS A 298 -7.32 35.91 3.53
C LYS A 298 -6.44 35.07 2.60
N ARG A 299 -6.14 33.81 2.94
CA ARG A 299 -5.33 32.90 2.11
C ARG A 299 -6.06 32.40 0.86
N SER A 300 -7.38 32.59 0.75
CA SER A 300 -8.14 32.22 -0.44
C SER A 300 -7.65 33.00 -1.66
N SER A 301 -7.54 32.34 -2.82
CA SER A 301 -7.21 32.98 -4.09
C SER A 301 -8.25 34.00 -4.55
N ASN A 302 -9.47 33.90 -4.04
CA ASN A 302 -10.53 34.88 -4.28
C ASN A 302 -10.45 36.11 -3.35
N TYR A 303 -9.58 36.08 -2.33
CA TYR A 303 -9.41 37.21 -1.43
C TYR A 303 -8.46 38.25 -2.05
N THR A 304 -8.93 39.51 -2.13
CA THR A 304 -8.12 40.66 -2.55
C THR A 304 -7.76 41.50 -1.33
N LEU A 305 -6.46 41.73 -1.15
CA LEU A 305 -5.88 42.51 -0.06
C LEU A 305 -6.40 43.96 -0.10
N GLN A 306 -7.02 44.40 0.99
CA GLN A 306 -7.54 45.75 1.16
C GLN A 306 -6.49 46.69 1.76
N SER A 307 -6.73 48.00 1.73
CA SER A 307 -5.79 49.02 2.22
C SER A 307 -5.55 48.99 3.73
N ASP A 308 -6.50 48.46 4.50
CA ASP A 308 -6.47 48.32 5.96
C ASP A 308 -6.04 46.91 6.41
N ASP A 309 -5.81 46.00 5.48
CA ASP A 309 -5.36 44.65 5.78
C ASP A 309 -3.87 44.60 6.14
N VAL A 310 -3.55 43.77 7.15
CA VAL A 310 -2.19 43.25 7.32
C VAL A 310 -2.01 42.11 6.32
N ALA A 311 -1.03 42.26 5.43
CA ALA A 311 -0.68 41.24 4.46
C ALA A 311 -0.15 39.97 5.15
N ILE A 312 -0.55 38.81 4.65
CA ILE A 312 -0.02 37.53 5.09
C ILE A 312 1.47 37.46 4.71
N GLU A 313 2.30 37.12 5.70
CA GLU A 313 3.74 36.97 5.54
C GLU A 313 4.18 35.59 6.06
N ASP A 314 4.51 34.70 5.13
CA ASP A 314 4.99 33.34 5.43
C ASP A 314 6.53 33.26 5.55
N SER A 315 7.23 34.40 5.62
CA SER A 315 8.70 34.46 5.72
C SER A 315 9.26 33.80 6.99
N ARG A 316 8.39 33.58 7.99
CA ARG A 316 8.71 32.91 9.26
C ARG A 316 8.42 31.42 9.26
N LEU A 317 7.82 30.88 8.19
CA LEU A 317 7.63 29.43 8.07
C LEU A 317 8.99 28.75 7.97
N THR A 318 9.17 27.71 8.78
CA THR A 318 10.35 26.85 8.70
C THR A 318 10.17 25.80 7.62
N THR A 319 11.26 25.29 7.06
CA THR A 319 11.19 24.16 6.14
C THR A 319 10.60 22.94 6.86
N GLY A 320 9.53 22.36 6.32
CA GLY A 320 8.84 21.21 6.90
C GLY A 320 7.55 20.89 6.15
N TRP A 321 6.82 19.89 6.64
CA TRP A 321 5.50 19.53 6.14
C TRP A 321 4.41 20.28 6.89
N TYR A 322 3.39 20.73 6.17
CA TYR A 322 2.27 21.45 6.74
C TYR A 322 0.96 20.94 6.17
N LYS A 323 -0.02 20.76 7.06
CA LYS A 323 -1.42 20.58 6.68
C LYS A 323 -2.10 21.94 6.79
N ILE A 324 -2.73 22.37 5.70
CA ILE A 324 -3.54 23.58 5.68
C ILE A 324 -4.89 23.25 6.32
N ASP A 325 -5.28 24.05 7.31
CA ASP A 325 -6.58 23.96 7.95
C ASP A 325 -7.36 25.25 7.70
N SER A 326 -8.07 25.31 6.58
CA SER A 326 -8.86 26.47 6.17
C SER A 326 -10.31 26.11 5.86
N VAL A 327 -11.20 27.04 6.18
CA VAL A 327 -12.61 27.00 5.75
C VAL A 327 -12.80 27.39 4.28
N THR A 328 -11.76 27.92 3.63
CA THR A 328 -11.83 28.43 2.24
C THR A 328 -11.22 27.49 1.20
N GLY A 329 -10.79 26.30 1.62
CA GLY A 329 -10.08 25.31 0.80
C GLY A 329 -8.66 25.05 1.32
N ASN A 330 -8.19 23.82 1.15
CA ASN A 330 -6.90 23.36 1.71
C ASN A 330 -5.83 23.12 0.65
N ASP A 331 -6.13 23.41 -0.61
CA ASP A 331 -5.23 23.18 -1.73
C ASP A 331 -4.45 24.44 -2.05
N ILE A 332 -3.16 24.28 -2.34
CA ILE A 332 -2.39 25.37 -2.94
C ILE A 332 -2.87 25.57 -4.37
N VAL A 333 -3.13 26.83 -4.72
CA VAL A 333 -3.51 27.18 -6.09
C VAL A 333 -2.38 26.88 -7.06
N ASN A 334 -2.75 26.35 -8.21
CA ASN A 334 -1.82 25.93 -9.26
C ASN A 334 -2.00 26.69 -10.59
N GLU A 335 -2.82 27.73 -10.55
CA GLU A 335 -2.98 28.69 -11.63
C GLU A 335 -2.35 30.01 -11.22
N THR A 336 -2.03 30.84 -12.21
CA THR A 336 -1.45 32.17 -11.97
C THR A 336 -2.42 33.03 -11.16
N VAL A 337 -1.91 33.60 -10.08
CA VAL A 337 -2.66 34.48 -9.18
C VAL A 337 -2.19 35.92 -9.39
N GLY A 338 -3.12 36.87 -9.51
CA GLY A 338 -2.82 38.29 -9.70
C GLY A 338 -2.21 38.95 -8.46
N MET A 339 -1.53 40.08 -8.64
CA MET A 339 -1.00 40.87 -7.51
C MET A 339 -2.13 41.23 -6.52
N MET A 340 -1.79 41.38 -5.24
CA MET A 340 -2.74 41.68 -4.15
C MET A 340 -3.77 40.58 -3.84
N GLN A 341 -3.67 39.38 -4.42
CA GLN A 341 -4.55 38.25 -4.09
C GLN A 341 -3.93 37.33 -3.04
N CYS A 342 -4.70 36.35 -2.53
CA CYS A 342 -4.32 35.49 -1.40
C CYS A 342 -3.90 36.28 -0.15
N GLY A 343 -4.44 37.49 0.00
CA GLY A 343 -4.19 38.34 1.17
C GLY A 343 -2.74 38.80 1.31
N THR A 344 -1.98 38.85 0.21
CA THR A 344 -0.60 39.32 0.19
C THR A 344 -0.29 40.13 -1.08
N LEU A 345 0.80 40.90 -1.08
CA LEU A 345 1.21 41.72 -2.24
C LEU A 345 1.70 40.84 -3.39
N TYR A 346 2.43 39.77 -3.06
CA TYR A 346 3.13 38.89 -4.00
C TYR A 346 2.71 37.43 -3.73
N PRO A 347 1.55 37.00 -4.24
CA PRO A 347 1.09 35.64 -4.01
C PRO A 347 2.04 34.62 -4.64
N LEU A 348 1.99 33.42 -4.07
CA LEU A 348 2.70 32.25 -4.53
C LEU A 348 1.71 31.23 -5.08
N TRP A 349 2.07 30.56 -6.18
CA TRP A 349 1.28 29.45 -6.74
C TRP A 349 2.18 28.32 -7.21
N MET A 350 1.65 27.11 -7.19
CA MET A 350 2.35 25.89 -7.57
C MET A 350 2.35 25.71 -9.11
N GLU A 351 3.44 25.17 -9.66
CA GLU A 351 3.48 24.68 -11.03
C GLU A 351 2.91 23.26 -11.14
N GLY A 352 1.96 23.03 -12.07
CA GLY A 352 1.41 21.70 -12.38
C GLY A 352 0.15 21.35 -11.59
N SER A 353 -0.42 20.15 -11.78
CA SER A 353 -1.59 19.70 -11.03
C SER A 353 -1.23 19.27 -9.60
N LEU A 354 -2.23 19.29 -8.71
CA LEU A 354 -2.16 18.59 -7.43
C LEU A 354 -1.85 17.09 -7.69
N PRO A 355 -1.00 16.47 -6.85
CA PRO A 355 -0.71 15.03 -6.95
C PRO A 355 -1.95 14.17 -6.69
N ASP A 356 -2.01 13.01 -7.35
CA ASP A 356 -2.95 11.94 -7.01
C ASP A 356 -2.36 11.04 -5.92
N VAL A 357 -3.20 10.27 -5.21
CA VAL A 357 -2.77 9.34 -4.15
C VAL A 357 -1.68 8.36 -4.64
N SER A 358 -1.72 7.97 -5.91
CA SER A 358 -0.72 7.09 -6.53
C SER A 358 0.66 7.75 -6.74
N ASP A 359 0.73 9.07 -6.77
CA ASP A 359 1.96 9.81 -7.06
C ASP A 359 2.92 9.85 -5.86
N LYS A 360 2.45 9.46 -4.66
CA LYS A 360 3.18 9.58 -3.39
C LYS A 360 3.67 11.02 -3.19
N THR A 361 4.95 11.24 -2.90
CA THR A 361 5.52 12.59 -2.73
C THR A 361 5.98 13.17 -4.06
N VAL A 362 5.56 14.41 -4.38
CA VAL A 362 6.02 15.12 -5.57
C VAL A 362 6.79 16.40 -5.23
N ASP A 363 7.85 16.67 -5.99
CA ASP A 363 8.55 17.95 -5.95
C ASP A 363 7.92 18.90 -6.97
N ARG A 364 7.49 20.09 -6.52
CA ARG A 364 6.87 21.11 -7.38
C ARG A 364 7.61 22.44 -7.26
N LYS A 365 7.65 23.19 -8.36
CA LYS A 365 8.14 24.58 -8.35
C LYS A 365 7.01 25.50 -7.88
N VAL A 366 7.39 26.58 -7.21
CA VAL A 366 6.48 27.64 -6.78
C VAL A 366 6.91 28.93 -7.44
N HIS A 367 5.93 29.65 -7.99
CA HIS A 367 6.13 30.89 -8.75
C HIS A 367 5.62 32.10 -7.96
N SER A 368 6.09 33.29 -8.34
CA SER A 368 5.62 34.58 -7.81
C SER A 368 5.68 35.64 -8.91
N LEU A 369 4.79 36.62 -8.84
CA LEU A 369 4.85 37.81 -9.69
C LEU A 369 5.91 38.77 -9.16
N PHE A 370 7.15 38.67 -9.65
CA PHE A 370 8.21 39.64 -9.36
C PHE A 370 8.37 40.62 -10.54
N LEU A 371 8.19 41.91 -10.28
CA LEU A 371 8.54 42.97 -11.23
C LEU A 371 10.06 43.03 -11.39
N THR A 372 10.59 42.41 -12.44
CA THR A 372 11.98 42.66 -12.83
C THR A 372 12.02 44.01 -13.56
N LEU A 373 12.53 45.05 -12.89
CA LEU A 373 12.97 46.27 -13.57
C LEU A 373 14.25 45.95 -14.36
N GLN A 374 14.12 45.34 -15.54
CA GLN A 374 15.25 45.29 -16.47
C GLN A 374 15.43 46.67 -17.13
N PRO A 375 16.65 47.23 -17.18
CA PRO A 375 16.91 48.43 -17.95
C PRO A 375 16.72 48.12 -19.45
N PRO A 376 16.22 49.07 -20.26
CA PRO A 376 15.91 48.82 -21.66
C PRO A 376 17.19 48.54 -22.46
N HIS A 377 17.28 47.35 -23.06
CA HIS A 377 18.32 47.07 -24.05
C HIS A 377 18.00 47.76 -25.39
N PRO A 378 19.01 48.26 -26.14
CA PRO A 378 18.82 48.86 -27.46
C PRO A 378 18.55 47.77 -28.53
N PRO A 379 17.85 48.09 -29.63
CA PRO A 379 17.43 47.09 -30.60
C PRO A 379 18.60 46.62 -31.46
N SER A 380 18.70 45.32 -31.69
CA SER A 380 19.54 44.71 -32.73
C SER A 380 18.68 43.80 -33.62
N PRO A 381 18.96 43.68 -34.93
CA PRO A 381 18.04 43.05 -35.87
C PRO A 381 18.24 41.52 -35.98
N LEU A 382 17.09 40.82 -36.03
CA LEU A 382 16.77 39.56 -36.72
C LEU A 382 17.88 38.50 -36.89
N GLN A 383 17.70 37.32 -36.26
CA GLN A 383 17.43 36.02 -36.93
C GLN A 383 17.24 34.86 -35.92
N GLY A 384 16.15 34.10 -36.03
CA GLY A 384 16.11 32.64 -35.79
C GLY A 384 15.72 32.07 -34.41
N ASP A 385 14.44 31.68 -34.30
CA ASP A 385 13.84 30.55 -33.57
C ASP A 385 13.81 30.43 -32.02
N HIS A 386 12.56 30.48 -31.53
CA HIS A 386 11.91 29.79 -30.39
C HIS A 386 12.54 29.86 -28.98
N HIS A 387 12.10 30.86 -28.21
CA HIS A 387 11.69 30.69 -26.81
C HIS A 387 10.50 31.62 -26.52
N LEU A 388 9.46 31.09 -25.85
CA LEU A 388 8.31 31.88 -25.39
C LEU A 388 8.82 32.98 -24.46
N HIS A 389 8.73 34.23 -24.93
CA HIS A 389 8.95 35.42 -24.13
C HIS A 389 7.63 35.81 -23.46
N ASP A 390 7.59 35.77 -22.13
CA ASP A 390 6.60 36.54 -21.38
C ASP A 390 6.94 38.02 -21.54
N VAL A 391 6.27 38.68 -22.48
CA VAL A 391 6.15 40.14 -22.55
C VAL A 391 4.74 40.48 -23.03
N TYR A 392 3.88 40.96 -22.12
CA TYR A 392 2.79 41.85 -22.53
C TYR A 392 3.17 43.31 -22.27
N SER A 393 3.41 43.96 -23.41
CA SER A 393 3.46 45.37 -23.84
C SER A 393 3.28 46.56 -22.87
N LEU A 394 4.02 47.60 -23.28
CA LEU A 394 4.07 49.02 -22.90
C LEU A 394 2.73 49.81 -22.96
N PHE A 395 2.60 50.69 -21.97
CA PHE A 395 2.05 52.07 -21.87
C PHE A 395 0.95 52.60 -22.83
N SER A 396 -0.04 53.25 -22.21
CA SER A 396 -0.54 54.59 -22.59
C SER A 396 -1.08 55.32 -21.34
N ILE A 397 -0.50 56.47 -21.02
CA ILE A 397 -1.07 57.48 -20.11
C ILE A 397 -1.55 58.63 -21.01
N TYR A 398 -2.83 59.02 -20.94
CA TYR A 398 -3.35 60.40 -21.07
C TYR A 398 -4.85 60.46 -20.68
N GLU A 399 -5.09 61.00 -19.48
CA GLU A 399 -5.95 62.14 -19.07
C GLU A 399 -7.39 62.40 -19.62
N PHE A 400 -8.20 62.99 -18.72
CA PHE A 400 -9.58 63.54 -18.76
C PHE A 400 -10.75 62.56 -18.52
N ASP A 401 -11.72 62.81 -17.63
CA ASP A 401 -12.30 64.08 -17.20
C ASP A 401 -12.78 64.06 -15.73
N CYS A 402 -12.70 65.22 -15.08
CA CYS A 402 -13.22 65.50 -13.75
C CYS A 402 -14.71 65.86 -13.82
N SER A 403 -15.50 65.28 -12.90
CA SER A 403 -16.78 65.83 -12.42
C SER A 403 -17.20 64.91 -11.28
N SER A 404 -17.11 65.31 -10.01
CA SER A 404 -17.93 66.39 -9.48
C SER A 404 -17.22 67.17 -8.37
N ASP A 405 -17.53 68.44 -8.37
CA ASP A 405 -17.21 69.47 -7.39
C ASP A 405 -17.32 69.00 -5.94
N ASP A 406 -16.33 69.35 -5.12
CA ASP A 406 -16.58 70.21 -3.96
C ASP A 406 -15.27 70.89 -3.52
N GLU A 407 -15.40 72.19 -3.27
CA GLU A 407 -14.37 73.16 -2.91
C GLU A 407 -13.80 72.94 -1.50
N ASP A 408 -12.67 73.61 -1.25
CA ASP A 408 -12.00 73.86 0.03
C ASP A 408 -11.16 72.72 0.63
N ASP A 409 -9.83 72.78 0.44
CA ASP A 409 -8.98 73.41 1.46
C ASP A 409 -7.54 73.60 0.94
N LYS A 410 -6.99 74.78 1.21
CA LYS A 410 -5.57 75.10 1.01
C LYS A 410 -4.86 74.71 2.29
N ASP A 411 -3.98 73.70 2.25
CA ASP A 411 -2.87 73.64 3.18
C ASP A 411 -1.67 72.86 2.63
N ASP A 412 -0.50 73.47 2.81
CA ASP A 412 0.82 73.02 2.36
C ASP A 412 1.15 71.59 2.84
N LYS A 413 1.63 70.73 1.93
CA LYS A 413 2.06 69.37 2.26
C LYS A 413 3.59 69.30 2.52
N PRO A 414 4.07 69.23 3.78
CA PRO A 414 5.50 69.26 4.12
C PRO A 414 6.29 67.99 3.75
N TYR A 415 5.65 66.92 3.28
CA TYR A 415 6.33 65.63 3.01
C TYR A 415 7.20 65.66 1.74
N ILE A 416 6.91 66.52 0.75
CA ILE A 416 7.68 66.62 -0.49
C ILE A 416 9.11 67.11 -0.21
N TRP A 417 9.27 68.04 0.73
CA TRP A 417 10.58 68.56 1.14
C TRP A 417 11.40 67.57 1.99
N VAL A 418 10.73 66.68 2.74
CA VAL A 418 11.38 65.59 3.48
C VAL A 418 11.95 64.54 2.52
N ILE A 419 11.21 64.19 1.46
CA ILE A 419 11.65 63.22 0.44
C ILE A 419 12.83 63.76 -0.36
N VAL A 420 12.80 65.03 -0.77
CA VAL A 420 13.92 65.69 -1.46
C VAL A 420 15.17 65.76 -0.57
N GLY A 421 15.00 66.02 0.73
CA GLY A 421 16.10 66.00 1.72
C GLY A 421 16.72 64.61 1.91
N MET A 422 15.92 63.55 2.00
CA MET A 422 16.41 62.18 2.16
C MET A 422 17.16 61.67 0.93
N LEU A 423 16.70 62.03 -0.28
CA LEU A 423 17.38 61.66 -1.53
C LEU A 423 18.76 62.33 -1.68
N ALA A 424 18.91 63.59 -1.23
CA ALA A 424 20.20 64.26 -1.23
C ALA A 424 21.21 63.57 -0.30
N VAL A 425 20.79 63.20 0.91
CA VAL A 425 21.63 62.49 1.90
C VAL A 425 22.06 61.11 1.38
N LEU A 426 21.13 60.34 0.80
CA LEU A 426 21.44 59.03 0.21
C LEU A 426 22.47 59.13 -0.93
N SER A 427 22.41 60.17 -1.76
CA SER A 427 23.40 60.37 -2.83
C SER A 427 24.82 60.65 -2.28
N THR A 428 24.92 61.40 -1.17
CA THR A 428 26.20 61.71 -0.55
C THR A 428 26.84 60.50 0.12
N ILE A 429 26.03 59.61 0.71
CA ILE A 429 26.49 58.35 1.32
C ILE A 429 26.99 57.39 0.23
N LEU A 430 26.28 57.31 -0.90
CA LEU A 430 26.70 56.46 -2.01
C LEU A 430 28.04 56.91 -2.61
N LEU A 431 28.25 58.23 -2.75
CA LEU A 431 29.51 58.80 -3.22
C LEU A 431 30.67 58.51 -2.26
N ALA A 432 30.43 58.57 -0.95
CA ALA A 432 31.43 58.24 0.07
C ALA A 432 31.83 56.74 0.03
N ILE A 433 30.86 55.83 -0.14
CA ILE A 433 31.13 54.38 -0.25
C ILE A 433 31.96 54.07 -1.50
N LEU A 434 31.67 54.73 -2.63
CA LEU A 434 32.43 54.57 -3.87
C LEU A 434 33.86 55.09 -3.74
N LEU A 435 34.08 56.22 -3.04
CA LEU A 435 35.41 56.74 -2.75
C LEU A 435 36.21 55.80 -1.83
N VAL A 436 35.58 55.23 -0.79
CA VAL A 436 36.24 54.25 0.09
C VAL A 436 36.66 52.98 -0.67
N LYS A 437 35.80 52.45 -1.56
CA LYS A 437 36.17 51.34 -2.45
C LYS A 437 37.34 51.68 -3.36
N PHE A 438 37.37 52.88 -3.93
CA PHE A 438 38.45 53.35 -4.79
C PHE A 438 39.81 53.45 -4.06
N PHE A 439 39.81 53.89 -2.80
CA PHE A 439 41.03 53.97 -1.99
C PHE A 439 41.50 52.60 -1.47
N LEU A 440 40.59 51.68 -1.11
CA LEU A 440 40.93 50.31 -0.71
C LEU A 440 41.51 49.47 -1.87
N GLN A 441 41.05 49.69 -3.11
CA GLN A 441 41.59 49.00 -4.28
C GLN A 441 42.99 49.49 -4.69
N ARG A 442 43.38 50.73 -4.33
CA ARG A 442 44.72 51.28 -4.62
C ARG A 442 45.81 50.85 -3.64
N THR A 443 45.48 50.41 -2.42
CA THR A 443 46.45 50.01 -1.39
C THR A 443 46.91 48.55 -1.48
N VAL A 444 46.19 47.68 -2.20
CA VAL A 444 46.49 46.22 -2.24
C VAL A 444 47.43 45.81 -3.40
N SER A 445 47.76 46.71 -4.34
CA SER A 445 48.59 46.37 -5.51
C SER A 445 50.12 46.51 -5.33
N LYS A 446 50.65 46.64 -4.09
CA LYS A 446 52.11 46.71 -3.85
C LYS A 446 52.53 45.92 -2.60
N ARG A 447 52.67 44.60 -2.72
CA ARG A 447 53.68 43.77 -2.04
C ARG A 447 53.48 42.29 -2.41
N ALA A 448 54.23 41.83 -3.41
CA ALA A 448 54.47 40.40 -3.64
C ALA A 448 55.84 40.05 -3.04
N VAL A 449 55.88 39.12 -2.08
CA VAL A 449 57.10 38.39 -1.70
C VAL A 449 56.70 36.95 -1.39
N SER A 450 57.27 36.04 -2.15
CA SER A 450 57.25 34.57 -2.05
C SER A 450 58.16 34.04 -0.94
N PHE A 451 57.81 32.94 -0.27
CA PHE A 451 58.74 31.90 0.23
C PHE A 451 57.96 30.63 0.65
N VAL A 452 58.71 29.55 0.86
CA VAL A 452 58.47 28.16 0.45
C VAL A 452 58.12 27.22 1.61
N ASP A 453 57.31 26.21 1.26
CA ASP A 453 57.14 24.84 1.76
C ASP A 453 57.86 24.37 3.05
N VAL A 454 57.07 23.93 4.05
CA VAL A 454 57.47 22.85 4.98
C VAL A 454 56.25 21.98 5.32
N LYS A 455 56.36 20.71 4.95
CA LYS A 455 55.51 19.57 5.34
C LYS A 455 55.32 19.47 6.86
N GLY A 456 54.08 19.22 7.31
CA GLY A 456 53.79 18.80 8.68
C GLY A 456 52.35 18.34 8.85
N LYS A 457 52.15 17.01 8.92
CA LYS A 457 50.87 16.35 9.24
C LYS A 457 50.37 16.80 10.62
N LEU A 458 49.07 17.08 10.70
CA LEU A 458 48.26 17.23 11.92
C LEU A 458 48.04 15.87 12.61
N PRO A 459 48.14 15.78 13.95
CA PRO A 459 47.47 14.76 14.73
C PRO A 459 46.07 15.22 15.14
N THR A 460 45.14 14.27 15.10
CA THR A 460 43.75 14.34 15.54
C THR A 460 43.62 14.39 17.06
N TYR A 461 42.49 14.96 17.45
CA TYR A 461 41.94 15.16 18.79
C TYR A 461 41.65 13.82 19.48
N ASP A 462 42.09 13.64 20.73
CA ASP A 462 41.34 12.95 21.78
C ASP A 462 41.94 13.22 23.16
N GLU A 463 41.05 13.11 24.15
CA GLU A 463 41.00 13.75 25.46
C GLU A 463 42.03 13.27 26.50
N ALA A 464 42.44 14.18 27.40
CA ALA A 464 42.77 13.93 28.81
C ALA A 464 43.25 15.24 29.49
N ILE A 465 43.10 15.54 30.77
CA ILE A 465 42.44 14.96 31.95
C ILE A 465 42.48 16.10 33.00
N LEU A 466 41.42 16.24 33.79
CA LEU A 466 41.45 16.90 35.10
C LEU A 466 41.59 15.80 36.17
N GLN A 467 42.44 16.07 37.16
CA GLN A 467 42.58 15.43 38.49
C GLN A 467 43.63 14.32 38.70
N ASN A 468 44.77 14.75 39.25
CA ASN A 468 45.24 14.55 40.62
C ASN A 468 45.06 13.20 41.36
N GLU A 469 46.18 12.81 41.98
CA GLU A 469 46.40 11.92 43.13
C GLU A 469 46.65 10.40 42.96
N LYS A 470 47.94 10.09 43.20
CA LYS A 470 48.50 9.03 44.07
C LYS A 470 48.55 7.59 43.56
N ASN A 471 49.74 7.28 43.05
CA ASN A 471 50.55 6.11 43.33
C ASN A 471 50.08 5.26 44.53
N ASN A 472 49.79 3.99 44.29
CA ASN A 472 50.66 2.89 44.70
C ASN A 472 50.09 1.53 44.27
N GLY A 473 50.96 0.68 43.75
CA GLY A 473 50.94 -0.73 44.12
C GLY A 473 50.44 -1.73 43.10
N LEU A 474 51.40 -2.18 42.28
CA LEU A 474 51.74 -3.60 42.08
C LEU A 474 50.70 -4.53 41.42
N GLN A 475 51.13 -4.97 40.23
CA GLN A 475 51.24 -6.37 39.79
C GLN A 475 49.95 -7.14 39.45
N MET A 476 49.90 -8.01 38.45
CA MET A 476 50.90 -8.65 37.59
C MET A 476 50.13 -9.39 36.47
N VAL A 477 50.74 -9.55 35.28
CA VAL A 477 50.75 -10.82 34.49
C VAL A 477 49.41 -11.20 33.80
N GLN A 478 49.30 -11.63 32.55
CA GLN A 478 50.19 -12.10 31.48
C GLN A 478 49.39 -12.11 30.16
N THR A 479 50.05 -11.83 29.03
CA THR A 479 50.03 -12.52 27.69
C THR A 479 48.71 -13.13 27.16
N VAL A 480 48.33 -13.11 25.88
CA VAL A 480 49.07 -13.32 24.61
C VAL A 480 48.19 -12.77 23.45
N THR A 481 48.81 -12.25 22.39
CA THR A 481 48.31 -12.05 21.00
C THR A 481 47.98 -13.40 20.30
N PRO A 482 47.68 -13.55 18.97
CA PRO A 482 47.53 -12.62 17.83
C PRO A 482 46.20 -12.85 17.04
N SER A 483 45.77 -12.06 16.06
CA SER A 483 46.25 -12.09 14.67
C SER A 483 45.28 -11.30 13.75
N ASN A 484 45.88 -10.59 12.80
CA ASN A 484 45.36 -9.85 11.62
C ASN A 484 44.75 -10.86 10.57
N PRO A 485 44.22 -10.52 9.37
CA PRO A 485 44.34 -9.26 8.59
C PRO A 485 43.18 -8.82 7.63
N ALA A 486 43.37 -7.64 7.01
CA ALA A 486 43.03 -7.24 5.61
C ALA A 486 41.53 -7.16 5.18
N ASN A 487 41.06 -6.29 4.27
CA ASN A 487 41.68 -5.39 3.30
C ASN A 487 40.62 -4.38 2.74
N GLN A 488 41.07 -3.16 2.40
CA GLN A 488 40.77 -2.30 1.22
C GLN A 488 39.34 -2.23 0.61
N PHE A 489 38.84 -1.01 0.32
CA PHE A 489 38.90 -0.38 -1.03
C PHE A 489 38.27 1.05 -1.07
N ILE A 490 39.11 2.02 -1.45
CA ILE A 490 38.95 3.17 -2.39
C ILE A 490 37.59 3.91 -2.48
N GLY A 491 37.58 5.17 -2.05
CA GLY A 491 36.63 6.21 -2.47
C GLY A 491 37.34 7.33 -3.23
N SER A 492 36.83 7.66 -4.42
CA SER A 492 37.29 8.76 -5.28
C SER A 492 36.53 10.06 -4.98
N MET A 493 37.27 11.13 -4.71
CA MET A 493 36.75 12.51 -4.62
C MET A 493 36.79 13.19 -5.99
N THR A 494 35.71 13.88 -6.36
CA THR A 494 35.70 14.92 -7.38
C THR A 494 34.94 16.15 -6.88
N SER A 495 35.30 17.29 -7.47
CA SER A 495 35.33 18.67 -6.97
C SER A 495 34.03 19.51 -7.07
N VAL A 496 33.98 20.55 -6.23
CA VAL A 496 32.99 21.66 -6.09
C VAL A 496 33.09 22.69 -7.25
N PRO A 497 32.02 23.45 -7.61
CA PRO A 497 32.02 24.92 -7.36
C PRO A 497 30.57 25.47 -7.08
N PRO A 498 30.27 26.79 -7.07
CA PRO A 498 29.89 27.54 -5.86
C PRO A 498 28.46 28.13 -5.89
N ASN A 499 27.96 28.53 -4.70
CA ASN A 499 26.86 29.48 -4.44
C ASN A 499 25.68 29.51 -5.44
N SER A 500 24.63 28.73 -5.16
CA SER A 500 23.27 29.03 -5.62
C SER A 500 22.41 29.54 -4.46
N THR A 501 21.85 30.72 -4.64
CA THR A 501 20.79 31.32 -3.82
C THR A 501 19.65 30.33 -3.63
N LYS A 502 19.26 30.05 -2.38
CA LYS A 502 18.14 29.15 -2.04
C LYS A 502 16.83 29.75 -2.55
N PHE A 503 16.26 29.17 -3.60
CA PHE A 503 14.81 29.17 -3.79
C PHE A 503 14.25 28.02 -2.95
N GLY A 504 13.27 28.31 -2.10
CA GLY A 504 12.62 27.29 -1.28
C GLY A 504 11.98 26.23 -2.17
N GLN A 505 12.43 24.98 -2.05
CA GLN A 505 11.69 23.84 -2.57
C GLN A 505 10.59 23.53 -1.57
N MET A 506 9.34 23.57 -2.03
CA MET A 506 8.19 23.13 -1.26
C MET A 506 7.84 21.72 -1.75
N LYS A 507 7.96 20.73 -0.87
CA LYS A 507 7.52 19.36 -1.15
C LYS A 507 6.03 19.28 -0.86
N LEU A 508 5.26 18.78 -1.82
CA LEU A 508 3.82 18.60 -1.69
C LEU A 508 3.52 17.11 -1.86
N TYR A 509 2.64 16.60 -1.02
CA TYR A 509 2.17 15.21 -1.04
C TYR A 509 0.73 15.21 -1.52
#